data_AF-A0A7K3CPV4-F1
#
_entry.id   AF-A0A7K3CPV4-F1
#
_cell.length_a   1.000
_cell.length_b   1.000
_cell.length_c   1.000
_cell.angle_alpha   90.00
_cell.angle_beta   90.00
_cell.angle_gamma   90.00
#
_symmetry.space_group_name_H-M   'P 1'
#
loop_
_entity.id
_entity.type
_entity.pdbx_description
1 polymer ?
#
loop_
_entity_poly.entity_id
_entity_poly.type
_entity_poly.pdbx_seq_one_letter_code
_entity_poly.pdbx_strand_id
1 'polypeptide(L)'
;MLAVPCFVEAAVQVGRVAEARRATAEFTHWAGATADGLASAQLARCRALLAPPHQTAAAYASAVAEHDRLPGEFERGRTQLLYGQWLRRRRRTREARGPLRDALVSFERCGARAWAERSRAELRAAGEAVAGEPSPGPLATLTPQQQRIARHVAEGATNREVAVRLSVSHRTVDHHLRNVFAALGVRSRVELSRLLAREGGSGVVTVG
;
A
#
# COMPACT_ATOMS: atom_id res chain seq x y z
N MET A 1 0.97 -14.38 22.80
CA MET A 1 -0.30 -13.77 22.35
C MET A 1 -0.13 -12.54 21.44
N LEU A 2 1.09 -12.15 21.04
CA LEU A 2 1.34 -10.99 20.17
C LEU A 2 0.66 -11.05 18.78
N ALA A 3 0.22 -12.22 18.34
CA ALA A 3 -0.40 -12.42 17.02
C ALA A 3 -1.93 -12.23 17.01
N VAL A 4 -2.60 -12.14 18.17
CA VAL A 4 -4.08 -12.09 18.21
C VAL A 4 -4.64 -10.88 17.45
N PRO A 5 -4.11 -9.65 17.60
CA PRO A 5 -4.58 -8.52 16.80
C PRO A 5 -4.43 -8.74 15.29
N CYS A 6 -3.32 -9.35 14.85
CA CYS A 6 -3.12 -9.70 13.44
C CYS A 6 -4.15 -10.72 12.94
N PHE A 7 -4.44 -11.74 13.74
CA PHE A 7 -5.47 -12.73 13.43
C PHE A 7 -6.86 -12.10 13.33
N VAL A 8 -7.25 -11.26 14.29
CA VAL A 8 -8.54 -10.56 14.30
C VAL A 8 -8.67 -9.70 13.04
N GLU A 9 -7.64 -8.93 12.69
CA GLU A 9 -7.60 -8.13 11.46
C GLU A 9 -7.82 -8.99 10.21
N ALA A 10 -7.07 -10.09 10.07
CA ALA A 10 -7.19 -10.99 8.92
C ALA A 10 -8.57 -11.65 8.85
N ALA A 11 -9.07 -12.16 9.98
CA ALA A 11 -10.38 -12.80 10.08
C ALA A 11 -11.52 -11.85 9.70
N VAL A 12 -11.47 -10.59 10.14
CA VAL A 12 -12.46 -9.57 9.76
C VAL A 12 -12.39 -9.26 8.25
N GLN A 13 -11.20 -9.17 7.66
CA GLN A 13 -11.05 -8.92 6.21
C GLN A 13 -11.65 -10.04 5.35
N VAL A 14 -11.60 -11.29 5.81
CA VAL A 14 -12.17 -12.46 5.09
C VAL A 14 -13.59 -12.81 5.55
N GLY A 15 -14.23 -11.98 6.37
CA GLY A 15 -15.62 -12.18 6.82
C GLY A 15 -15.83 -13.19 7.94
N ARG A 16 -14.76 -13.72 8.55
CA ARG A 16 -14.82 -14.67 9.69
C ARG A 16 -15.04 -13.95 11.02
N VAL A 17 -16.15 -13.22 11.13
CA VAL A 17 -16.47 -12.34 12.28
C VAL A 17 -16.60 -13.13 13.59
N ALA A 18 -17.16 -14.35 13.55
CA ALA A 18 -17.32 -15.18 14.75
C ALA A 18 -15.97 -15.60 15.36
N GLU A 19 -15.00 -15.99 14.52
CA GLU A 19 -13.64 -16.31 14.96
C GLU A 19 -12.94 -15.09 15.54
N ALA A 20 -13.05 -13.94 14.87
CA ALA A 20 -12.49 -12.68 15.34
C ALA A 20 -13.06 -12.25 16.71
N ARG A 21 -14.37 -12.44 16.94
CA ARG A 21 -15.02 -12.17 18.24
C ARG A 21 -14.49 -13.07 19.35
N ARG A 22 -14.34 -14.38 19.10
CA ARG A 22 -13.77 -15.31 20.09
C ARG A 22 -12.35 -14.93 20.46
N ALA A 23 -11.51 -14.69 19.46
CA ALA A 23 -10.13 -14.27 19.70
C ALA A 23 -10.03 -12.92 20.45
N THR A 24 -10.92 -11.97 20.17
CA THR A 24 -10.97 -10.69 20.90
C THR A 24 -11.43 -10.85 22.35
N ALA A 25 -12.34 -11.80 22.62
CA ALA A 25 -12.76 -12.12 23.98
C ALA A 25 -11.62 -12.75 24.79
N GLU A 26 -10.88 -13.70 24.22
CA GLU A 26 -9.69 -14.29 24.83
C GLU A 26 -8.60 -13.23 25.08
N PHE A 27 -8.36 -12.35 24.10
CA PHE A 27 -7.41 -11.26 24.25
C PHE A 27 -7.81 -10.23 25.32
N THR A 28 -9.11 -10.04 25.55
CA THR A 28 -9.61 -9.18 26.62
C THR A 28 -9.19 -9.69 27.99
N HIS A 29 -9.28 -11.00 28.23
CA HIS A 29 -8.88 -11.59 29.50
C HIS A 29 -7.38 -11.40 29.74
N TRP A 30 -6.56 -11.66 28.73
CA TRP A 30 -5.10 -11.48 28.83
C TRP A 30 -4.70 -10.03 29.04
N ALA A 31 -5.22 -9.11 28.21
CA ALA A 31 -4.91 -7.69 28.32
C ALA A 31 -5.35 -7.09 29.67
N GLY A 32 -6.42 -7.59 30.28
CA GLY A 32 -6.85 -7.19 31.61
C GLY A 32 -6.03 -7.80 32.76
N ALA A 33 -5.39 -8.95 32.54
CA ALA A 33 -4.51 -9.58 33.52
C ALA A 33 -3.10 -8.96 33.54
N THR A 34 -2.69 -8.28 32.47
CA THR A 34 -1.41 -7.59 32.35
C THR A 34 -1.58 -6.07 32.49
N ALA A 35 -0.68 -5.39 33.21
CA ALA A 35 -0.63 -3.91 33.21
C ALA A 35 -0.01 -3.32 31.92
N ASP A 36 -0.19 -4.01 30.79
CA ASP A 36 0.38 -3.63 29.49
C ASP A 36 -0.57 -2.66 28.76
N GLY A 37 -0.19 -1.39 28.74
CA GLY A 37 -0.93 -0.36 28.01
C GLY A 37 -1.03 -0.65 26.51
N LEU A 38 0.00 -1.24 25.91
CA LEU A 38 0.01 -1.55 24.47
C LEU A 38 -1.02 -2.62 24.13
N ALA A 39 -1.15 -3.65 24.98
CA ALA A 39 -2.18 -4.68 24.86
C ALA A 39 -3.59 -4.07 24.92
N SER A 40 -3.81 -3.11 25.83
CA SER A 40 -5.09 -2.41 25.96
C SER A 40 -5.44 -1.59 24.71
N ALA A 41 -4.48 -0.86 24.15
CA ALA A 41 -4.68 -0.09 22.92
C ALA A 41 -4.92 -0.99 21.69
N GLN A 42 -4.18 -2.09 21.57
CA GLN A 42 -4.40 -3.12 20.53
C GLN A 42 -5.78 -3.78 20.68
N LEU A 43 -6.25 -4.02 21.91
CA LEU A 43 -7.57 -4.55 22.16
C LEU A 43 -8.66 -3.56 21.74
N ALA A 44 -8.46 -2.26 21.97
CA ALA A 44 -9.37 -1.21 21.47
C ALA A 44 -9.47 -1.24 19.93
N ARG A 45 -8.35 -1.44 19.21
CA ARG A 45 -8.37 -1.65 17.75
C ARG A 45 -9.18 -2.89 17.35
N CYS A 46 -9.00 -4.02 18.04
CA CYS A 46 -9.76 -5.25 17.78
C CYS A 46 -11.27 -5.03 17.97
N ARG A 47 -11.65 -4.31 19.03
CA ARG A 47 -13.05 -3.93 19.29
C ARG A 47 -13.60 -3.00 18.20
N ALA A 48 -12.80 -2.04 17.73
CA ALA A 48 -13.20 -1.15 16.64
C ALA A 48 -13.48 -1.91 15.33
N LEU A 49 -12.66 -2.90 14.98
CA LEU A 49 -12.88 -3.77 13.81
C LEU A 49 -14.20 -4.54 13.85
N LEU A 50 -14.66 -4.88 15.06
CA LEU A 50 -15.87 -5.68 15.31
C LEU A 50 -17.09 -4.83 15.68
N ALA A 51 -16.91 -3.51 15.85
CA ALA A 51 -17.95 -2.61 16.30
C ALA A 51 -19.08 -2.49 15.25
N PRO A 52 -20.34 -2.32 15.69
CA PRO A 52 -21.44 -1.99 14.80
C PRO A 52 -21.14 -0.74 13.96
N PRO A 53 -21.64 -0.64 12.71
CA PRO A 53 -21.27 0.46 11.80
C PRO A 53 -21.45 1.87 12.35
N HIS A 54 -22.46 2.10 13.20
CA HIS A 54 -22.75 3.41 13.80
C HIS A 54 -21.78 3.78 14.94
N GLN A 55 -21.09 2.80 15.53
CA GLN A 55 -20.10 3.00 16.61
C GLN A 55 -18.65 2.90 16.13
N THR A 56 -18.41 2.27 14.96
CA THR A 56 -17.04 1.97 14.52
C THR A 56 -16.12 3.19 14.44
N ALA A 57 -16.62 4.34 13.97
CA ALA A 57 -15.80 5.56 13.89
C ALA A 57 -15.34 6.04 15.27
N ALA A 58 -16.27 6.08 16.25
CA ALA A 58 -15.96 6.45 17.62
C ALA A 58 -15.02 5.43 18.29
N ALA A 59 -15.22 4.14 18.02
CA ALA A 59 -14.35 3.08 18.53
C ALA A 59 -12.91 3.20 17.98
N TYR A 60 -12.73 3.52 16.70
CA TYR A 60 -11.40 3.80 16.14
C TYR A 60 -10.78 5.07 16.73
N ALA A 61 -11.55 6.15 16.87
CA ALA A 61 -11.04 7.39 17.47
C ALA A 61 -10.56 7.17 18.92
N SER A 62 -11.33 6.41 19.71
CA SER A 62 -10.92 6.00 21.05
C SER A 62 -9.67 5.12 21.02
N ALA A 63 -9.58 4.14 20.12
CA ALA A 63 -8.38 3.30 19.99
C ALA A 63 -7.12 4.10 19.61
N VAL A 64 -7.24 5.13 18.77
CA VAL A 64 -6.12 6.05 18.46
C VAL A 64 -5.72 6.85 19.71
N ALA A 65 -6.68 7.38 20.46
CA ALA A 65 -6.40 8.12 21.70
C ALA A 65 -5.73 7.25 22.78
N GLU A 66 -6.05 5.95 22.84
CA GLU A 66 -5.33 4.99 23.70
C GLU A 66 -3.85 4.88 23.30
N HIS A 67 -3.57 4.79 21.99
CA HIS A 67 -2.20 4.74 21.48
C HIS A 67 -1.43 6.05 21.67
N ASP A 68 -2.09 7.22 21.62
CA ASP A 68 -1.44 8.52 21.83
C ASP A 68 -0.83 8.66 23.24
N ARG A 69 -1.29 7.86 24.21
CA ARG A 69 -0.77 7.84 25.59
C ARG A 69 0.44 6.93 25.77
N LEU A 70 0.86 6.21 24.74
CA LEU A 70 1.84 5.13 24.83
C LEU A 70 3.02 5.35 23.87
N PRO A 71 4.22 4.88 24.23
CA PRO A 71 5.31 4.79 23.27
C PRO A 71 5.01 3.68 22.25
N GLY A 72 5.16 3.96 20.95
CA GLY A 72 5.00 2.96 19.90
C GLY A 72 4.31 3.47 18.64
N GLU A 73 5.09 4.01 17.71
CA GLU A 73 4.55 4.59 16.47
C GLU A 73 3.92 3.55 15.54
N PHE A 74 4.45 2.32 15.51
CA PHE A 74 3.99 1.28 14.58
C PHE A 74 2.54 0.85 14.86
N GLU A 75 2.21 0.52 16.10
CA GLU A 75 0.87 0.03 16.45
C GLU A 75 -0.18 1.13 16.35
N ARG A 76 0.19 2.37 16.68
CA ARG A 76 -0.61 3.56 16.43
C ARG A 76 -0.90 3.73 14.93
N GLY A 77 0.14 3.69 14.10
CA GLY A 77 0.02 3.80 12.65
C GLY A 77 -0.87 2.71 12.05
N ARG A 78 -0.81 1.49 12.58
CA ARG A 78 -1.67 0.38 12.16
C ARG A 78 -3.15 0.62 12.50
N THR A 79 -3.44 1.17 13.68
CA THR A 79 -4.80 1.60 14.06
C THR A 79 -5.33 2.69 13.13
N GLN A 80 -4.50 3.70 12.84
CA GLN A 80 -4.85 4.80 11.95
C GLN A 80 -5.07 4.36 10.49
N LEU A 81 -4.24 3.44 9.99
CA LEU A 81 -4.38 2.86 8.65
C LEU A 81 -5.71 2.11 8.51
N LEU A 82 -6.09 1.28 9.49
CA LEU A 82 -7.37 0.58 9.47
C LEU A 82 -8.56 1.53 9.56
N TYR A 83 -8.45 2.58 10.38
CA TYR A 83 -9.49 3.60 10.49
C TYR A 83 -9.69 4.34 9.16
N GLY A 84 -8.61 4.79 8.54
CA GLY A 84 -8.60 5.43 7.23
C GLY A 84 -9.19 4.54 6.13
N GLN A 85 -8.80 3.27 6.08
CA GLN A 85 -9.36 2.27 5.16
C GLN A 85 -10.87 2.10 5.34
N TRP A 86 -11.33 2.02 6.60
CA TRP A 86 -12.74 1.88 6.93
C TRP A 86 -13.57 3.10 6.49
N LEU A 87 -13.04 4.32 6.69
CA LEU A 87 -13.65 5.58 6.23
C LEU A 87 -13.74 5.63 4.70
N ARG A 88 -12.63 5.31 4.02
CA ARG A 88 -12.53 5.30 2.54
C ARG A 88 -13.54 4.34 1.92
N ARG A 89 -13.65 3.11 2.44
CA ARG A 89 -14.62 2.11 1.96
C ARG A 89 -16.08 2.58 2.08
N ARG A 90 -16.38 3.54 2.95
CA ARG A 90 -17.70 4.20 3.09
C ARG A 90 -17.83 5.52 2.32
N ARG A 91 -16.92 5.79 1.38
CA ARG A 91 -16.85 7.03 0.59
C ARG A 91 -16.66 8.31 1.43
N ARG A 92 -16.24 8.18 2.70
CA ARG A 92 -15.87 9.32 3.58
C ARG A 92 -14.44 9.75 3.33
N THR A 93 -14.12 10.01 2.07
CA THR A 93 -12.76 10.18 1.55
C THR A 93 -12.03 11.36 2.19
N ARG A 94 -12.71 12.49 2.41
CA ARG A 94 -12.12 13.67 3.05
C ARG A 94 -11.65 13.37 4.49
N GLU A 95 -12.45 12.61 5.24
CA GLU A 95 -12.14 12.25 6.62
C GLU A 95 -11.07 11.16 6.70
N ALA A 96 -11.00 10.26 5.71
CA ALA A 96 -10.00 9.20 5.66
C ALA A 96 -8.56 9.74 5.56
N ARG A 97 -8.36 10.88 4.90
CA ARG A 97 -7.03 11.45 4.63
C ARG A 97 -6.22 11.74 5.89
N GLY A 98 -6.85 12.28 6.94
CA GLY A 98 -6.17 12.60 8.20
C GLY A 98 -5.50 11.37 8.82
N PRO A 99 -6.28 10.32 9.19
CA PRO A 99 -5.72 9.09 9.72
C PRO A 99 -4.71 8.40 8.78
N LEU A 100 -4.94 8.44 7.46
CA LEU A 100 -4.01 7.82 6.52
C LEU A 100 -2.66 8.56 6.43
N ARG A 101 -2.65 9.90 6.53
CA ARG A 101 -1.41 10.68 6.63
C ARG A 101 -0.69 10.39 7.93
N ASP A 102 -1.40 10.38 9.05
CA ASP A 102 -0.78 10.10 10.35
C ASP A 102 -0.16 8.70 10.37
N ALA A 103 -0.86 7.71 9.79
CA ALA A 103 -0.34 6.36 9.63
C ALA A 103 0.94 6.35 8.78
N LEU A 104 0.96 7.09 7.65
CA LEU A 104 2.14 7.21 6.81
C LEU A 104 3.33 7.79 7.60
N VAL A 105 3.14 8.90 8.31
CA VAL A 105 4.19 9.53 9.13
C VAL A 105 4.71 8.55 10.17
N SER A 106 3.82 7.84 10.87
CA SER A 106 4.22 6.83 11.86
C SER A 106 5.05 5.70 11.22
N PHE A 107 4.66 5.20 10.03
CA PHE A 107 5.42 4.14 9.36
C PHE A 107 6.75 4.61 8.78
N GLU A 108 6.85 5.85 8.31
CA GLU A 108 8.10 6.43 7.82
C GLU A 108 9.11 6.60 8.96
N ARG A 109 8.67 7.12 10.11
CA ARG A 109 9.54 7.33 11.28
C ARG A 109 10.09 6.04 11.87
N CYS A 110 9.29 4.97 11.90
CA CYS A 110 9.76 3.66 12.35
C CYS A 110 10.37 2.77 11.25
N GLY A 111 10.55 3.30 10.02
CA GLY A 111 11.19 2.57 8.92
C GLY A 111 10.36 1.42 8.33
N ALA A 112 9.06 1.34 8.62
CA ALA A 112 8.17 0.29 8.16
C ALA A 112 7.73 0.48 6.69
N ARG A 113 8.69 0.37 5.76
CA ARG A 113 8.51 0.70 4.33
C ARG A 113 7.27 0.08 3.69
N ALA A 114 7.03 -1.22 3.87
CA ALA A 114 5.86 -1.90 3.28
C ALA A 114 4.53 -1.32 3.78
N TRP A 115 4.48 -0.86 5.02
CA TRP A 115 3.31 -0.23 5.61
C TRP A 115 3.15 1.22 5.15
N ALA A 116 4.25 1.95 5.00
CA ALA A 116 4.26 3.27 4.39
C ALA A 116 3.70 3.23 2.96
N GLU A 117 4.19 2.32 2.10
CA GLU A 117 3.67 2.15 0.74
C GLU A 117 2.17 1.83 0.72
N ARG A 118 1.72 0.99 1.66
CA ARG A 118 0.30 0.69 1.81
C ARG A 118 -0.51 1.94 2.19
N SER A 119 -0.03 2.76 3.11
CA SER A 119 -0.69 4.03 3.48
C SER A 119 -0.73 5.01 2.32
N ARG A 120 0.34 5.11 1.50
CA ARG A 120 0.32 5.97 0.31
C ARG A 120 -0.66 5.50 -0.76
N ALA A 121 -0.72 4.19 -1.01
CA ALA A 121 -1.72 3.61 -1.91
C ALA A 121 -3.15 3.92 -1.46
N GLU A 122 -3.38 3.89 -0.15
CA GLU A 122 -4.66 4.25 0.46
C GLU A 122 -4.98 5.75 0.34
N LEU A 123 -3.99 6.64 0.50
CA LEU A 123 -4.14 8.07 0.25
C LEU A 123 -4.46 8.37 -1.21
N ARG A 124 -3.78 7.69 -2.15
CA ARG A 124 -4.08 7.78 -3.60
C ARG A 124 -5.51 7.33 -3.89
N ALA A 125 -5.94 6.21 -3.31
CA ALA A 125 -7.32 5.74 -3.42
C ALA A 125 -8.33 6.71 -2.75
N ALA A 126 -7.88 7.53 -1.81
CA ALA A 126 -8.63 8.64 -1.22
C ALA A 126 -8.48 9.97 -2.00
N GLY A 127 -7.96 9.92 -3.24
CA GLY A 127 -7.81 11.08 -4.11
C GLY A 127 -6.80 12.11 -3.62
N GLU A 128 -5.80 11.67 -2.88
CA GLU A 128 -4.70 12.51 -2.41
C GLU A 128 -3.36 12.00 -2.96
N ALA A 129 -2.66 12.86 -3.68
CA ALA A 129 -1.29 12.61 -4.09
C ALA A 129 -0.35 12.85 -2.91
N VAL A 130 0.55 11.91 -2.63
CA VAL A 130 1.56 12.04 -1.58
C VAL A 130 2.83 12.63 -2.18
N ALA A 131 3.29 13.76 -1.65
CA ALA A 131 4.50 14.42 -2.14
C ALA A 131 5.75 13.57 -1.83
N GLY A 132 6.69 13.50 -2.78
CA GLY A 132 7.94 12.75 -2.62
C GLY A 132 7.88 11.28 -3.07
N GLU A 133 6.74 10.79 -3.57
CA GLU A 133 6.71 9.50 -4.26
C GLU A 133 7.45 9.60 -5.62
N PRO A 134 8.25 8.59 -6.01
CA PRO A 134 8.50 8.35 -7.42
C PRO A 134 7.13 8.17 -8.08
N SER A 135 6.82 9.01 -9.07
CA SER A 135 5.69 8.78 -9.97
C SER A 135 5.68 7.30 -10.36
N PRO A 136 4.51 6.62 -10.45
CA PRO A 136 4.44 5.25 -10.96
C PRO A 136 5.37 5.17 -12.15
N GLY A 137 6.40 4.34 -12.02
CA GLY A 137 7.52 4.40 -12.94
C GLY A 137 7.00 4.28 -14.37
N PRO A 138 7.69 4.83 -15.38
CA PRO A 138 7.09 5.08 -16.68
C PRO A 138 6.34 3.88 -17.30
N LEU A 139 6.75 2.65 -16.99
CA LEU A 139 6.06 1.43 -17.43
C LEU A 139 4.65 1.22 -16.85
N ALA A 140 4.34 1.78 -15.68
CA ALA A 140 3.06 1.61 -14.99
C ALA A 140 1.87 2.25 -15.74
N THR A 141 2.12 3.19 -16.65
CA THR A 141 1.10 3.79 -17.53
C THR A 141 0.85 2.96 -18.80
N LEU A 142 1.67 1.93 -19.06
CA LEU A 142 1.59 1.08 -20.23
C LEU A 142 0.78 -0.20 -19.98
N THR A 143 0.15 -0.72 -21.03
CA THR A 143 -0.47 -2.05 -21.01
C THR A 143 0.59 -3.16 -20.84
N PRO A 144 0.24 -4.36 -20.35
CA PRO A 144 1.19 -5.45 -20.16
C PRO A 144 1.99 -5.82 -21.42
N GLN A 145 1.35 -5.80 -22.58
CA GLN A 145 2.01 -6.07 -23.86
C GLN A 145 3.02 -4.98 -24.24
N GLN A 146 2.67 -3.71 -24.02
CA GLN A 146 3.57 -2.58 -24.23
C GLN A 146 4.76 -2.62 -23.27
N GLN A 147 4.57 -3.01 -22.01
CA GLN A 147 5.66 -3.17 -21.04
C GLN A 147 6.66 -4.26 -21.47
N ARG A 148 6.17 -5.39 -22.01
CA ARG A 148 7.04 -6.47 -22.53
C ARG A 148 7.87 -6.00 -23.72
N ILE A 149 7.24 -5.30 -24.66
CA ILE A 149 7.93 -4.72 -25.83
C ILE A 149 8.96 -3.68 -25.39
N ALA A 150 8.58 -2.74 -24.52
CA ALA A 150 9.46 -1.68 -24.04
C ALA A 150 10.71 -2.23 -23.33
N ARG A 151 10.57 -3.28 -22.51
CA ARG A 151 11.71 -3.96 -21.85
C ARG A 151 12.70 -4.57 -22.84
N HIS A 152 12.23 -5.39 -23.79
CA HIS A 152 13.12 -5.97 -24.79
C HIS A 152 13.80 -4.92 -25.67
N VAL A 153 13.09 -3.83 -25.95
CA VAL A 153 13.66 -2.71 -26.70
C VAL A 153 14.72 -1.97 -25.89
N ALA A 154 14.50 -1.78 -24.58
CA ALA A 154 15.48 -1.19 -23.67
C ALA A 154 16.77 -2.02 -23.59
N GLU A 155 16.64 -3.35 -23.61
CA GLU A 155 17.73 -4.35 -23.64
C GLU A 155 18.50 -4.40 -24.98
N GLY A 156 18.07 -3.64 -26.00
CA GLY A 156 18.75 -3.59 -27.31
C GLY A 156 18.18 -4.50 -28.40
N ALA A 157 17.11 -5.27 -28.15
CA ALA A 157 16.50 -6.15 -29.16
C ALA A 157 15.74 -5.40 -30.27
N THR A 158 16.11 -5.60 -31.54
CA THR A 158 15.45 -5.05 -32.72
C THR A 158 13.97 -5.45 -32.80
N ASN A 159 13.16 -4.72 -33.58
CA ASN A 159 11.73 -5.04 -33.72
C ASN A 159 11.48 -6.46 -34.26
N ARG A 160 12.40 -6.99 -35.08
CA ARG A 160 12.34 -8.38 -35.58
C ARG A 160 12.60 -9.38 -34.46
N GLU A 161 13.61 -9.14 -33.62
CA GLU A 161 13.90 -10.02 -32.49
C GLU A 161 12.79 -10.00 -31.44
N VAL A 162 12.22 -8.82 -31.15
CA VAL A 162 11.05 -8.68 -30.27
C VAL A 162 9.84 -9.41 -30.86
N ALA A 163 9.60 -9.28 -32.16
CA ALA A 163 8.53 -9.97 -32.86
C ALA A 163 8.64 -11.49 -32.72
N VAL A 164 9.84 -12.04 -32.90
CA VAL A 164 10.12 -13.47 -32.70
C VAL A 164 9.88 -13.88 -31.24
N ARG A 165 10.44 -13.16 -30.27
CA ARG A 165 10.29 -13.47 -28.83
C ARG A 165 8.85 -13.43 -28.35
N LEU A 166 8.04 -12.52 -28.91
CA LEU A 166 6.65 -12.33 -28.50
C LEU A 166 5.65 -13.06 -29.41
N SER A 167 6.12 -13.78 -30.44
CA SER A 167 5.29 -14.46 -31.44
C SER A 167 4.25 -13.52 -32.10
N VAL A 168 4.69 -12.31 -32.47
CA VAL A 168 3.87 -11.30 -33.15
C VAL A 168 4.56 -10.80 -34.41
N SER A 169 3.85 -10.06 -35.27
CA SER A 169 4.49 -9.44 -36.44
C SER A 169 5.36 -8.24 -36.06
N HIS A 170 6.42 -7.97 -36.83
CA HIS A 170 7.23 -6.75 -36.63
C HIS A 170 6.41 -5.46 -36.78
N ARG A 171 5.34 -5.47 -37.58
CA ARG A 171 4.39 -4.34 -37.70
C ARG A 171 3.60 -4.12 -36.40
N THR A 172 3.25 -5.20 -35.70
CA THR A 172 2.59 -5.13 -34.39
C THR A 172 3.52 -4.52 -33.35
N VAL A 173 4.81 -4.90 -33.36
CA VAL A 173 5.82 -4.29 -32.49
C VAL A 173 5.98 -2.79 -32.77
N ASP A 174 6.05 -2.41 -34.06
CA ASP A 174 6.15 -1.00 -34.47
C ASP A 174 4.94 -0.17 -33.99
N HIS A 175 3.73 -0.70 -34.18
CA HIS A 175 2.51 -0.06 -33.70
C HIS A 175 2.53 0.15 -32.17
N HIS A 176 2.88 -0.89 -31.41
CA HIS A 176 2.98 -0.77 -29.96
C HIS A 176 4.08 0.22 -29.54
N LEU A 177 5.21 0.26 -30.23
CA LEU A 177 6.29 1.20 -29.93
C LEU A 177 5.90 2.65 -30.14
N ARG A 178 5.14 2.96 -31.21
CA ARG A 178 4.58 4.30 -31.40
C ARG A 178 3.70 4.72 -30.23
N ASN A 179 2.85 3.82 -29.75
CA ASN A 179 1.98 4.08 -28.60
C ASN A 179 2.80 4.20 -27.30
N VAL A 180 3.87 3.41 -27.13
CA VAL A 180 4.80 3.51 -25.99
C VAL A 180 5.51 4.87 -26.01
N PHE A 181 6.06 5.29 -27.15
CA PHE A 181 6.74 6.57 -27.30
C PHE A 181 5.82 7.74 -26.97
N ALA A 182 4.60 7.72 -27.49
CA ALA A 182 3.58 8.73 -27.18
C ALA A 182 3.20 8.73 -25.69
N ALA A 183 2.95 7.55 -25.10
CA ALA A 183 2.57 7.42 -23.70
C ALA A 183 3.68 7.82 -22.72
N LEU A 184 4.94 7.64 -23.09
CA LEU A 184 6.10 7.95 -22.25
C LEU A 184 6.76 9.30 -22.57
N GLY A 185 6.29 10.00 -23.61
CA GLY A 185 6.87 11.28 -24.04
C GLY A 185 8.30 11.17 -24.58
N VAL A 186 8.73 9.99 -25.03
CA VAL A 186 10.06 9.76 -25.60
C VAL A 186 9.99 9.71 -27.13
N ARG A 187 11.02 10.22 -27.79
CA ARG A 187 11.09 10.35 -29.26
C ARG A 187 11.97 9.30 -29.91
N SER A 188 12.74 8.56 -29.11
CA SER A 188 13.65 7.55 -29.63
C SER A 188 13.80 6.35 -28.71
N ARG A 189 14.28 5.27 -29.32
CA ARG A 189 14.68 4.05 -28.63
C ARG A 189 15.77 4.31 -27.58
N VAL A 190 16.71 5.21 -27.87
CA VAL A 190 17.77 5.58 -26.93
C VAL A 190 17.20 6.33 -25.72
N GLU A 191 16.24 7.23 -25.95
CA GLU A 191 15.53 7.91 -24.86
C GLU A 191 14.73 6.91 -24.01
N LEU A 192 14.06 5.93 -24.63
CA LEU A 192 13.38 4.85 -23.92
C LEU A 192 14.36 4.03 -23.05
N SER A 193 15.50 3.58 -23.60
CA SER A 193 16.52 2.85 -22.85
C SER A 193 17.06 3.65 -21.67
N ARG A 194 17.34 4.96 -21.86
CA ARG A 194 17.81 5.83 -20.77
C ARG A 194 16.78 6.03 -19.67
N LEU A 195 15.52 6.22 -20.06
CA LEU A 195 14.41 6.40 -19.15
C LEU A 195 14.20 5.14 -18.28
N LEU A 196 14.30 3.95 -18.88
CA LEU A 196 14.18 2.67 -18.15
C LEU A 196 15.44 2.31 -17.35
N ALA A 197 16.64 2.71 -17.80
CA ALA A 197 17.88 2.54 -17.03
C ALA A 197 17.89 3.40 -15.75
N ARG A 198 17.30 4.61 -15.80
CA ARG A 198 17.09 5.46 -14.61
C ARG A 198 16.12 4.85 -13.60
N GLU A 199 15.14 4.08 -14.08
CA GLU A 199 14.19 3.34 -13.25
C GLU A 199 14.87 2.15 -12.55
N GLY A 200 15.71 1.39 -13.27
CA GLY A 200 16.51 0.29 -12.71
C GLY A 200 17.61 0.74 -11.74
N GLY A 201 18.19 1.93 -11.96
CA GLY A 201 19.19 2.53 -11.07
C GLY A 201 18.63 3.08 -9.75
N SER A 202 17.32 3.28 -9.65
CA SER A 202 16.66 3.69 -8.39
C SER A 202 16.41 2.50 -7.45
N GLY A 203 16.68 1.27 -7.90
CA GLY A 203 16.60 0.02 -7.12
C GLY A 203 17.92 -0.48 -6.54
N VAL A 204 19.04 0.19 -6.81
CA VAL A 204 20.36 -0.17 -6.25
C VAL A 204 20.86 1.00 -5.41
N VAL A 205 20.43 1.05 -4.15
CA VAL A 205 21.24 1.74 -3.13
C VAL A 205 22.41 0.82 -2.83
N THR A 206 23.56 1.27 -3.26
CA THR A 206 24.91 0.81 -2.93
C THR A 206 25.01 0.44 -1.44
N VAL A 207 25.37 -0.81 -1.17
CA VAL A 207 26.09 -1.20 0.05
C VAL A 207 27.42 -1.76 -0.43
N GLY A 208 28.51 -1.10 -0.02
CA GLY A 208 29.90 -1.49 -0.33
C GLY A 208 30.67 -0.34 -0.94
#